data_AF-A0A9D7J530-F1
#
_entry.id   AF-A0A9D7J530-F1
#
_cell.length_a   1.000
_cell.length_b   1.000
_cell.length_c   1.000
_cell.angle_alpha   90.00
_cell.angle_beta   90.00
_cell.angle_gamma   90.00
#
_symmetry.space_group_name_H-M   'P 1'
#
loop_
_entity.id
_entity.type
_entity.pdbx_description
1 polymer ?
#
loop_
_entity_poly.entity_id
_entity_poly.type
_entity_poly.pdbx_seq_one_letter_code
_entity_poly.pdbx_strand_id
1 'polypeptide(L)'
;MDTIDDPAVMRTELDARREHYNNVRLHEGIGYVTPADEHYGRGDAIRKARRDGLADARATRIATRRAMRHNQPKQTSPDEDN
;
A
#
# COMPACT_ATOMS: atom_id res chain seq x y z
N MET A 1 3.94 12.91 -27.84
CA MET A 1 2.80 13.85 -27.93
C MET A 1 3.08 14.89 -28.99
N ASP A 2 4.29 15.44 -29.01
CA ASP A 2 4.73 16.46 -29.98
C ASP A 2 4.88 15.97 -31.44
N THR A 3 4.47 14.73 -31.73
CA THR A 3 4.58 14.09 -33.05
C THR A 3 3.22 13.55 -33.54
N ILE A 4 2.12 13.85 -32.83
CA ILE A 4 0.77 13.48 -33.24
C ILE A 4 0.17 14.66 -34.00
N ASP A 5 0.07 14.54 -35.32
CA ASP A 5 -0.41 15.62 -36.18
C ASP A 5 -1.94 15.61 -36.35
N ASP A 6 -2.61 14.47 -36.10
CA ASP A 6 -4.07 14.36 -36.17
C ASP A 6 -4.72 14.81 -34.84
N PRO A 7 -5.52 15.90 -34.84
CA PRO A 7 -6.20 16.38 -33.64
C PRO A 7 -7.22 15.39 -33.04
N ALA A 8 -7.79 14.48 -33.83
CA ALA A 8 -8.66 13.43 -33.32
C ALA A 8 -7.87 12.42 -32.49
N VAL A 9 -6.73 11.95 -33.00
CA VAL A 9 -5.82 11.06 -32.27
C VAL A 9 -5.29 11.73 -31.00
N MET A 10 -4.90 13.00 -31.09
CA MET A 10 -4.40 13.75 -29.92
C MET A 10 -5.45 13.83 -28.79
N ARG A 11 -6.72 14.04 -29.12
CA ARG A 11 -7.81 14.07 -28.13
C ARG A 11 -7.99 12.71 -27.45
N THR A 12 -8.03 11.63 -28.23
CA THR A 12 -8.13 10.26 -27.70
C THR A 12 -6.98 9.95 -26.74
N GLU A 13 -5.76 10.30 -27.12
CA GLU A 13 -4.58 10.10 -26.29
C GLU A 13 -4.59 10.94 -25.00
N LEU A 14 -5.07 12.18 -25.08
CA LEU A 14 -5.25 13.03 -23.89
C LEU A 14 -6.31 12.48 -22.95
N ASP A 15 -7.43 11.99 -23.45
CA ASP A 15 -8.50 11.42 -22.63
C ASP A 15 -8.02 10.14 -21.93
N ALA A 16 -7.29 9.27 -22.63
CA ALA A 16 -6.66 8.10 -22.04
C ALA A 16 -5.66 8.47 -20.93
N ARG A 17 -4.84 9.50 -21.15
CA ARG A 17 -3.89 9.97 -20.12
C ARG A 17 -4.58 10.62 -18.93
N ARG A 18 -5.61 11.43 -19.16
CA ARG A 18 -6.39 12.05 -18.08
C ARG A 18 -6.96 10.97 -17.16
N GLU A 19 -7.55 9.94 -17.74
CA GLU A 19 -8.09 8.82 -16.97
C GLU A 19 -7.00 8.14 -16.14
N HIS A 20 -5.88 7.77 -16.78
CA HIS A 20 -4.81 7.06 -16.09
C HIS A 20 -4.18 7.89 -14.96
N TYR A 21 -3.84 9.16 -15.22
CA TYR A 21 -3.13 9.99 -14.24
C TYR A 21 -4.02 10.47 -13.09
N ASN A 22 -5.33 10.58 -13.29
CA ASN A 22 -6.25 11.01 -12.24
C ASN A 22 -6.77 9.84 -11.41
N ASN A 23 -7.16 8.73 -12.05
CA ASN A 23 -7.93 7.67 -11.41
C ASN A 23 -7.15 6.37 -11.17
N VAL A 24 -6.04 6.14 -11.88
CA VAL A 24 -5.31 4.86 -11.81
C VAL A 24 -3.96 4.99 -11.11
N ARG A 25 -3.17 6.01 -11.47
CA ARG A 25 -1.81 6.17 -10.96
C ARG A 25 -1.80 6.60 -9.50
N LEU A 26 -1.15 5.82 -8.65
CA LEU A 26 -0.86 6.22 -7.27
C LEU A 26 0.29 7.22 -7.25
N HIS A 27 0.11 8.33 -6.53
CA HIS A 27 1.07 9.42 -6.52
C HIS A 27 1.80 9.50 -5.18
N GLU A 28 3.13 9.38 -5.21
CA GLU A 28 3.99 9.35 -4.02
C GLU A 28 3.87 10.62 -3.17
N GLY A 29 3.92 11.82 -3.80
CA GLY A 29 3.80 13.10 -3.11
C GLY A 29 2.47 13.33 -2.36
N ILE A 30 1.43 12.53 -2.63
CA ILE A 30 0.17 12.52 -1.87
C ILE A 30 -0.02 11.18 -1.14
N GLY A 31 1.08 10.51 -0.77
CA GLY A 31 1.05 9.32 0.07
C GLY A 31 0.44 8.09 -0.61
N TYR A 32 0.71 7.89 -1.90
CA TYR A 32 0.20 6.79 -2.72
C TYR A 32 -1.34 6.71 -2.67
N VAL A 33 -1.96 7.85 -2.96
CA VAL A 33 -3.40 8.02 -3.22
C VAL A 33 -3.53 8.47 -4.69
N THR A 34 -4.65 8.18 -5.34
CA THR A 34 -4.91 8.69 -6.69
C THR A 34 -5.21 10.19 -6.61
N PRO A 35 -4.80 11.01 -7.59
CA PRO A 35 -5.14 12.43 -7.58
C PRO A 35 -6.66 12.70 -7.49
N ALA A 36 -7.50 11.86 -8.10
CA ALA A 36 -8.95 11.98 -7.99
C ALA A 36 -9.44 11.71 -6.56
N ASP A 37 -8.96 10.67 -5.89
CA ASP A 37 -9.35 10.40 -4.50
C ASP A 37 -8.91 11.52 -3.54
N GLU A 38 -7.75 12.11 -3.79
CA GLU A 38 -7.29 13.27 -3.03
C GLU A 38 -8.18 14.48 -3.28
N HIS A 39 -8.49 14.77 -4.54
CA HIS A 39 -9.35 15.87 -4.93
C HIS A 39 -10.76 15.78 -4.33
N TYR A 40 -11.33 14.57 -4.29
CA TYR A 40 -12.64 14.31 -3.68
C TYR A 40 -12.57 14.09 -2.16
N GLY A 41 -11.42 14.34 -1.51
CA GLY A 41 -11.27 14.28 -0.05
C GLY A 41 -11.28 12.88 0.55
N ARG A 42 -11.15 11.82 -0.27
CA ARG A 42 -11.12 10.42 0.18
C ARG A 42 -9.74 9.98 0.66
N GLY A 43 -8.69 10.74 0.34
CA GLY A 43 -7.30 10.36 0.61
C GLY A 43 -6.98 10.09 2.08
N ASP A 44 -7.50 10.90 3.00
CA ASP A 44 -7.24 10.71 4.44
C ASP A 44 -7.79 9.40 4.98
N ALA A 45 -9.01 9.03 4.56
CA ALA A 45 -9.61 7.76 4.92
C ALA A 45 -8.78 6.57 4.39
N ILE A 46 -8.30 6.65 3.13
CA ILE A 46 -7.46 5.62 2.52
C ILE A 46 -6.14 5.45 3.29
N ARG A 47 -5.46 6.56 3.61
CA ARG A 47 -4.21 6.51 4.38
C ARG A 47 -4.43 5.97 5.79
N LYS A 48 -5.55 6.33 6.43
CA LYS A 48 -5.92 5.80 7.74
C LYS A 48 -6.11 4.28 7.69
N ALA A 49 -6.94 3.79 6.77
CA ALA A 49 -7.18 2.36 6.60
C ALA A 49 -5.88 1.57 6.37
N ARG A 50 -4.93 2.14 5.61
CA ARG A 50 -3.60 1.55 5.41
C ARG A 50 -2.79 1.44 6.71
N ARG A 51 -2.77 2.49 7.53
CA ARG A 51 -2.07 2.46 8.83
C ARG A 51 -2.70 1.45 9.78
N ASP A 52 -4.03 1.41 9.82
CA ASP A 52 -4.78 0.49 10.65
C ASP A 52 -4.46 -0.96 10.26
N GLY A 53 -4.51 -1.29 8.95
CA GLY A 53 -4.17 -2.63 8.46
C GLY A 53 -2.73 -3.05 8.78
N LEU A 54 -1.76 -2.13 8.75
CA LEU A 54 -0.38 -2.42 9.16
C LEU A 54 -0.26 -2.70 10.67
N ALA A 55 -1.03 -1.98 11.49
CA ALA A 55 -1.07 -2.21 12.93
C ALA A 55 -1.70 -3.59 13.24
N ASP A 56 -2.78 -3.94 12.56
CA ASP A 56 -3.46 -5.22 12.70
C ASP A 56 -2.55 -6.39 12.28
N ALA A 57 -1.90 -6.28 11.12
CA ALA A 57 -0.93 -7.28 10.66
C ALA A 57 0.21 -7.48 11.67
N ARG A 58 0.69 -6.39 12.29
CA ARG A 58 1.70 -6.45 13.34
C ARG A 58 1.18 -7.17 14.58
N ALA A 59 -0.04 -6.87 15.02
CA ALA A 59 -0.65 -7.51 16.19
C ALA A 59 -0.81 -9.02 15.96
N THR A 60 -1.34 -9.41 14.79
CA THR A 60 -1.48 -10.81 14.36
C THR A 60 -0.13 -11.53 14.39
N ARG A 61 0.91 -10.95 13.80
CA ARG A 61 2.26 -11.54 13.80
C ARG A 61 2.79 -11.80 15.22
N ILE A 62 2.56 -10.87 16.15
CA ILE A 62 2.98 -11.03 17.55
C ILE A 62 2.20 -12.16 18.23
N ALA A 63 0.88 -12.20 18.04
CA ALA A 63 0.02 -13.24 18.60
C ALA A 63 0.42 -14.64 18.10
N THR A 64 0.61 -14.81 16.79
CA THR A 64 1.07 -16.06 16.18
C THR A 64 2.42 -16.49 16.76
N ARG A 65 3.39 -15.56 16.86
CA ARG A 65 4.71 -15.88 17.43
C ARG A 65 4.63 -16.28 18.90
N ARG A 66 3.75 -15.65 19.69
CA ARG A 66 3.53 -16.02 21.10
C ARG A 66 2.93 -17.42 21.20
N ALA A 67 1.89 -17.73 20.43
CA ALA A 67 1.27 -19.05 20.41
C ALA A 67 2.28 -20.14 20.02
N MET A 68 3.10 -19.89 18.99
CA MET A 68 4.16 -20.82 18.59
C MET A 68 5.20 -21.05 19.69
N ARG A 69 5.62 -20.00 20.42
CA ARG A 69 6.54 -20.14 21.57
C ARG A 69 5.94 -20.94 22.72
N HIS A 70 4.66 -20.76 23.00
CA HIS A 70 3.96 -21.54 24.02
C HIS A 70 3.82 -23.02 23.65
N ASN A 71 3.77 -23.32 22.35
CA ASN A 71 3.67 -24.69 21.83
C ASN A 71 5.03 -25.36 21.57
N GLN A 72 6.15 -24.65 21.80
CA GLN A 72 7.49 -25.25 21.74
C GLN A 72 7.94 -25.66 23.15
N PRO A 73 8.31 -26.93 23.37
CA PRO A 73 8.96 -27.32 24.62
C PRO A 73 10.27 -26.52 24.75
N LYS A 74 10.53 -25.97 25.94
CA LYS A 74 11.80 -25.32 26.27
C LYS A 74 12.92 -26.32 25.98
N GLN A 75 13.69 -26.12 24.92
CA GLN A 75 14.96 -26.81 24.78
C GLN A 75 15.89 -26.23 25.84
N THR A 76 16.09 -27.00 26.92
CA THR A 76 17.16 -26.77 27.87
C THR A 76 18.46 -27.20 27.18
N SER A 77 19.33 -26.24 26.88
CA SER A 77 20.71 -26.54 26.44
C SER A 77 21.47 -27.16 27.63
N PRO A 78 22.12 -28.33 27.49
CA PRO A 78 22.77 -29.04 28.59
C PRO A 78 24.21 -28.57 28.86
N ASP A 79 24.49 -27.26 28.77
CA ASP A 79 25.88 -26.74 28.84
C ASP A 79 26.06 -25.66 29.95
N GLU A 80 25.38 -25.81 31.09
CA GLU A 80 25.67 -25.02 32.30
C GLU A 80 26.04 -25.94 33.47
N ASP A 81 27.15 -26.69 33.33
CA ASP A 81 27.88 -27.32 34.44
C ASP A 81 29.36 -27.43 34.04
N ASN A 82 30.14 -26.36 34.26
CA ASN A 82 31.60 -26.40 34.36
C ASN A 82 32.12 -25.36 35.34
#